data_AF-C3R3V6-F1
#
_entry.id   AF-C3R3V6-F1
#
_cell.length_a   1.000
_cell.length_b   1.000
_cell.length_c   1.000
_cell.angle_alpha   90.00
_cell.angle_beta   90.00
_cell.angle_gamma   90.00
#
_symmetry.space_group_name_H-M   'P 1'
#
loop_
_entity.id
_entity.type
_entity.pdbx_description
1 polymer ?
#
loop_
_entity_poly.entity_id
_entity_poly.type
_entity_poly.pdbx_seq_one_letter_code
_entity_poly.pdbx_strand_id
1 'polypeptide(L)'
;MRYIPNILSLIRIPLSLSLLLFVSNYYGFMILYSLCGLSDILDGYVARRMNLQSTRGAKLDSLADLIMYTVVIIMLCLWDFNALADFIPFLMPVALLRGANIGIMYRKFYQLGAIHTIGNKIVGLLIYCIPFIYIFMGSFSFLWFILPFLIIVPFEETCIILQMKKLDLNRKGLFFAEHSVD
;
A
#
# COMPACT_ATOMS: atom_id res chain seq x y z
N MET A 1 29.47 -2.97 3.46
CA MET A 1 28.36 -2.16 4.01
C MET A 1 27.10 -2.30 3.15
N ARG A 2 26.54 -3.51 3.04
CA ARG A 2 25.35 -3.85 2.20
C ARG A 2 24.10 -4.21 3.03
N TYR A 3 24.17 -4.05 4.36
CA TYR A 3 23.20 -4.62 5.29
C TYR A 3 22.28 -3.57 5.95
N ILE A 4 22.55 -2.27 5.78
CA ILE A 4 21.78 -1.22 6.46
C ILE A 4 20.29 -1.26 6.07
N PRO A 5 19.90 -1.33 4.77
CA PRO A 5 18.49 -1.41 4.40
C PRO A 5 17.82 -2.70 4.92
N ASN A 6 18.55 -3.81 4.93
CA ASN A 6 18.02 -5.10 5.41
C ASN A 6 17.77 -5.08 6.93
N ILE A 7 18.58 -4.36 7.71
CA ILE A 7 18.43 -4.32 9.16
C ILE A 7 17.18 -3.55 9.57
N LEU A 8 16.87 -2.43 8.91
CA LEU A 8 15.67 -1.67 9.25
C LEU A 8 14.38 -2.38 8.80
N SER A 9 14.32 -2.99 7.62
CA SER A 9 13.15 -3.83 7.25
C SER A 9 12.98 -5.01 8.25
N LEU A 10 14.08 -5.57 8.76
CA LEU A 10 14.07 -6.67 9.72
C LEU A 10 13.68 -6.22 11.14
N ILE A 11 13.97 -4.98 11.53
CA ILE A 11 13.46 -4.33 12.75
C ILE A 11 11.98 -3.97 12.60
N ARG A 12 11.52 -3.63 11.39
CA ARG A 12 10.13 -3.25 11.13
C ARG A 12 9.15 -4.40 11.35
N ILE A 13 9.57 -5.64 11.12
CA ILE A 13 8.74 -6.83 11.36
C ILE A 13 8.32 -6.94 12.84
N PRO A 14 9.25 -7.05 13.82
CA PRO A 14 8.87 -7.11 15.23
C PRO A 14 8.22 -5.81 15.72
N LEU A 15 8.61 -4.65 15.17
CA LEU A 15 7.97 -3.36 15.50
C LEU A 15 6.51 -3.31 15.01
N SER A 16 6.22 -3.85 13.83
CA SER A 16 4.85 -3.94 13.33
C SER A 16 4.04 -4.91 14.17
N LEU A 17 4.60 -6.05 14.57
CA LEU A 17 3.92 -7.00 15.46
C LEU A 17 3.65 -6.42 16.85
N SER A 18 4.56 -5.60 17.38
CA SER A 18 4.37 -4.98 18.70
C SER A 18 3.25 -3.94 18.71
N LEU A 19 2.77 -3.45 17.55
CA LEU A 19 1.55 -2.67 17.47
C LEU A 19 0.40 -3.39 18.18
N LEU A 20 0.27 -4.72 18.02
CA LEU A 20 -0.78 -5.54 18.63
C LEU A 20 -0.82 -5.47 20.16
N LEU A 21 0.25 -5.01 20.81
CA LEU A 21 0.27 -4.82 22.28
C LEU A 21 -0.46 -3.54 22.71
N PHE A 22 -0.72 -2.62 21.77
CA PHE A 22 -1.30 -1.31 22.02
C PHE A 22 -2.78 -1.21 21.60
N VAL A 23 -3.52 -2.32 21.51
CA VAL A 23 -4.94 -2.33 21.10
C VAL A 23 -5.77 -1.32 21.91
N SER A 24 -5.57 -1.30 23.24
CA SER A 24 -6.30 -0.43 24.17
C SER A 24 -5.64 0.93 24.40
N ASN A 25 -4.45 1.18 23.84
CA ASN A 25 -3.69 2.42 24.01
C ASN A 25 -3.47 3.09 22.65
N TYR A 26 -4.46 3.90 22.25
CA TYR A 26 -4.45 4.60 20.97
C TYR A 26 -3.23 5.53 20.78
N TYR A 27 -2.79 6.22 21.83
CA TYR A 27 -1.62 7.11 21.76
C TYR A 27 -0.33 6.32 21.50
N GLY A 28 -0.14 5.21 22.22
CA GLY A 28 1.01 4.32 22.01
C GLY A 28 1.01 3.72 20.60
N PHE A 29 -0.17 3.31 20.11
CA PHE A 29 -0.34 2.85 18.74
C PHE A 29 0.05 3.92 17.72
N MET A 30 -0.44 5.16 17.84
CA MET A 30 -0.12 6.25 16.89
C MET A 30 1.38 6.53 16.81
N ILE A 31 2.06 6.59 17.96
CA ILE A 31 3.50 6.85 18.01
C ILE A 31 4.25 5.73 17.31
N LEU A 32 3.96 4.48 17.67
CA LEU A 32 4.68 3.33 17.11
C LEU A 32 4.38 3.14 15.62
N TYR A 33 3.12 3.35 15.21
CA TYR A 33 2.71 3.28 13.81
C TYR A 33 3.37 4.37 12.96
N SER A 34 3.51 5.59 13.51
CA SER A 34 4.26 6.68 12.87
C SER A 34 5.74 6.32 12.73
N LEU A 35 6.35 5.73 13.76
CA LEU A 35 7.74 5.29 13.71
C LEU A 35 7.95 4.21 12.64
N CYS A 36 7.03 3.24 12.50
CA CYS A 36 7.07 2.25 11.43
C CYS A 36 7.06 2.90 10.04
N GLY A 37 6.14 3.84 9.79
CA GLY A 37 6.05 4.52 8.49
C GLY A 37 7.24 5.44 8.19
N LEU A 38 7.76 6.15 9.20
CA LEU A 38 8.96 6.96 9.04
C LEU A 38 10.20 6.09 8.75
N SER A 39 10.30 4.93 9.40
CA SER A 39 11.38 3.97 9.13
C SER A 39 11.39 3.54 7.66
N ASP A 40 10.23 3.33 7.04
CA ASP A 40 10.11 2.98 5.63
C ASP A 40 10.62 4.05 4.67
N ILE A 41 10.19 5.29 4.91
CA ILE A 41 10.62 6.42 4.09
C ILE A 41 12.14 6.60 4.19
N LEU A 42 12.69 6.46 5.40
CA LEU A 42 14.13 6.58 5.65
C LEU A 42 14.92 5.46 4.95
N ASP A 43 14.45 4.22 5.00
CA ASP A 43 15.07 3.09 4.31
C ASP A 43 15.09 3.29 2.81
N GLY A 44 13.93 3.64 2.24
CA GLY A 44 13.80 3.91 0.82
C GLY A 44 14.68 5.09 0.37
N TYR A 45 14.85 6.11 1.21
CA TYR A 45 15.72 7.26 0.92
C TYR A 45 17.21 6.88 0.97
N VAL A 46 17.65 6.18 2.03
CA VAL A 46 19.04 5.75 2.21
C VAL A 46 19.45 4.77 1.11
N ALA A 47 18.59 3.79 0.78
CA ALA A 47 18.86 2.82 -0.27
C ALA A 47 19.01 3.49 -1.66
N ARG A 48 18.19 4.52 -1.95
CA ARG A 48 18.29 5.31 -3.18
C ARG A 48 19.54 6.17 -3.23
N ARG A 49 19.86 6.89 -2.15
CA ARG A 49 21.07 7.74 -2.10
C ARG A 49 22.36 6.96 -2.22
N MET A 50 22.40 5.75 -1.68
CA MET A 50 23.62 4.94 -1.63
C MET A 50 23.75 3.96 -2.80
N ASN A 51 22.83 3.97 -3.77
CA ASN A 51 22.76 2.98 -4.87
C ASN A 51 22.86 1.52 -4.38
N LEU A 52 22.34 1.24 -3.19
CA LEU A 52 22.45 -0.06 -2.49
C LEU A 52 21.17 -0.90 -2.65
N GLN A 53 20.45 -0.72 -3.75
CA GLN A 53 19.26 -1.51 -4.03
C GLN A 53 19.65 -2.96 -4.29
N SER A 54 19.21 -3.88 -3.43
CA SER A 54 19.43 -5.32 -3.60
C SER A 54 18.11 -6.04 -3.75
N THR A 55 18.07 -7.06 -4.62
CA THR A 55 16.87 -7.88 -4.85
C THR A 55 16.39 -8.61 -3.59
N ARG A 56 17.32 -8.98 -2.69
CA ARG A 56 17.00 -9.58 -1.39
C ARG A 56 16.38 -8.57 -0.42
N GLY A 57 16.94 -7.36 -0.36
CA GLY A 57 16.39 -6.29 0.48
C GLY A 57 14.98 -5.89 0.03
N ALA A 58 14.76 -5.73 -1.26
CA ALA A 58 13.43 -5.41 -1.81
C ALA A 58 12.36 -6.45 -1.45
N LYS A 59 12.72 -7.75 -1.44
CA LYS A 59 11.80 -8.83 -1.01
C LYS A 59 11.51 -8.79 0.49
N LEU A 60 12.51 -8.52 1.32
CA LEU A 60 12.34 -8.38 2.77
C LEU A 60 11.49 -7.17 3.14
N ASP A 61 11.69 -6.06 2.43
CA ASP A 61 10.91 -4.84 2.57
C ASP A 61 9.43 -5.09 2.22
N SER A 62 9.17 -5.74 1.08
CA SER A 62 7.83 -6.17 0.69
C SER A 62 7.16 -7.08 1.73
N LEU A 63 7.94 -7.95 2.38
CA LEU A 63 7.44 -8.82 3.44
C LEU A 63 7.12 -8.04 4.73
N ALA A 64 7.99 -7.09 5.12
CA ALA A 64 7.76 -6.23 6.27
C ALA A 64 6.50 -5.37 6.07
N ASP A 65 6.30 -4.82 4.88
CA ASP A 65 5.11 -4.06 4.53
C ASP A 65 3.85 -4.92 4.59
N LEU A 66 3.90 -6.16 4.05
CA LEU A 66 2.77 -7.09 4.12
C LEU A 66 2.38 -7.39 5.57
N ILE A 67 3.37 -7.59 6.46
CA ILE A 67 3.13 -7.81 7.89
C ILE A 67 2.52 -6.57 8.53
N MET A 68 3.06 -5.38 8.25
CA MET A 68 2.52 -4.11 8.75
C MET A 68 1.06 -3.93 8.34
N TYR A 69 0.73 -4.09 7.06
CA TYR A 69 -0.66 -3.98 6.59
C TYR A 69 -1.57 -5.00 7.25
N THR A 70 -1.11 -6.24 7.40
CA THR A 70 -1.89 -7.30 8.05
C THR A 70 -2.20 -6.94 9.50
N VAL A 71 -1.19 -6.48 10.26
CA VAL A 71 -1.37 -6.08 11.66
C VAL A 71 -2.32 -4.88 11.78
N VAL A 72 -2.18 -3.87 10.91
CA VAL A 72 -3.07 -2.71 10.91
C VAL A 72 -4.52 -3.11 10.61
N ILE A 73 -4.76 -3.98 9.64
CA ILE A 73 -6.10 -4.48 9.33
C ILE A 73 -6.68 -5.22 10.55
N ILE A 74 -5.90 -6.08 11.20
CA ILE A 74 -6.32 -6.77 12.43
C ILE A 74 -6.71 -5.75 13.50
N MET A 75 -5.92 -4.69 13.69
CA MET A 75 -6.23 -3.64 14.68
C MET A 75 -7.53 -2.90 14.38
N LEU A 76 -7.75 -2.52 13.11
CA LEU A 76 -9.00 -1.87 12.71
C LEU A 76 -10.21 -2.79 12.96
N CYS A 77 -10.08 -4.09 12.68
CA CYS A 77 -11.11 -5.08 12.99
C CYS A 77 -11.33 -5.23 14.51
N LEU A 78 -10.28 -5.18 15.33
CA LEU A 78 -10.39 -5.26 16.79
C LEU A 78 -11.06 -4.03 17.40
N TRP A 79 -10.92 -2.86 16.77
CA TRP A 79 -11.54 -1.63 17.26
C TRP A 79 -13.03 -1.55 16.93
N ASP A 80 -13.43 -1.81 15.68
CA ASP A 80 -14.85 -1.84 15.31
C ASP A 80 -15.08 -2.68 14.04
N PHE A 81 -15.23 -3.99 14.24
CA PHE A 81 -15.49 -4.95 13.18
C PHE A 81 -16.83 -4.69 12.47
N ASN A 82 -17.89 -4.31 13.20
CA ASN A 82 -19.22 -4.17 12.63
C ASN A 82 -19.27 -3.02 11.63
N ALA A 83 -18.73 -1.87 12.00
CA ALA A 83 -18.65 -0.74 11.08
C ALA A 83 -17.76 -1.04 9.86
N LEU A 84 -16.68 -1.83 10.02
CA LEU A 84 -15.87 -2.26 8.89
C LEU A 84 -16.60 -3.27 7.98
N ALA A 85 -17.45 -4.13 8.56
CA ALA A 85 -18.22 -5.13 7.84
C ALA A 85 -19.21 -4.51 6.85
N ASP A 86 -19.78 -3.35 7.18
CA ASP A 86 -20.67 -2.59 6.29
C ASP A 86 -19.98 -2.17 4.97
N PHE A 87 -18.64 -2.07 4.97
CA PHE A 87 -17.87 -1.72 3.79
C PHE A 87 -17.47 -2.93 2.93
N ILE A 88 -17.55 -4.16 3.46
CA ILE A 88 -17.16 -5.40 2.74
C ILE A 88 -17.84 -5.53 1.36
N PRO A 89 -19.16 -5.29 1.21
CA PRO A 89 -19.83 -5.39 -0.10
C PRO A 89 -19.23 -4.45 -1.16
N PHE A 90 -18.68 -3.31 -0.75
CA PHE A 90 -18.06 -2.34 -1.66
C PHE A 90 -16.58 -2.65 -1.94
N LEU A 91 -15.89 -3.27 -0.99
CA LEU A 91 -14.51 -3.73 -1.18
C LEU A 91 -14.41 -4.93 -2.13
N MET A 92 -15.45 -5.76 -2.20
CA MET A 92 -15.45 -6.96 -3.05
C MET A 92 -15.33 -6.63 -4.56
N PRO A 93 -16.12 -5.71 -5.15
CA PRO A 93 -15.90 -5.25 -6.52
C PRO A 93 -14.51 -4.65 -6.76
N VAL A 94 -13.97 -3.89 -5.80
CA VAL A 94 -12.62 -3.32 -5.90
C VAL A 94 -11.56 -4.43 -5.96
N ALA A 95 -11.69 -5.45 -5.11
CA ALA A 95 -10.80 -6.60 -5.10
C ALA A 95 -10.89 -7.39 -6.43
N LEU A 96 -12.09 -7.58 -6.96
CA LEU A 96 -12.29 -8.22 -8.27
C LEU A 96 -11.64 -7.43 -9.41
N LEU A 97 -11.82 -6.10 -9.43
CA LEU A 97 -11.18 -5.24 -10.45
C LEU A 97 -9.65 -5.31 -10.38
N ARG A 98 -9.07 -5.27 -9.17
CA ARG A 98 -7.61 -5.44 -9.00
C ARG A 98 -7.15 -6.84 -9.40
N GLY A 99 -7.90 -7.88 -9.07
CA GLY A 99 -7.61 -9.25 -9.52
C GLY A 99 -7.66 -9.39 -11.04
N ALA A 100 -8.66 -8.76 -11.68
CA ALA A 100 -8.76 -8.71 -13.13
C ALA A 100 -7.57 -7.97 -13.77
N ASN A 101 -7.13 -6.84 -13.20
CA ASN A 101 -5.95 -6.11 -13.67
C ASN A 101 -4.69 -7.00 -13.65
N ILE A 102 -4.45 -7.72 -12.55
CA ILE A 102 -3.32 -8.65 -12.45
C ILE A 102 -3.45 -9.75 -13.51
N GLY A 103 -4.65 -10.30 -13.72
CA GLY A 103 -4.91 -11.33 -14.72
C GLY A 103 -4.68 -10.85 -16.17
N ILE A 104 -5.17 -9.65 -16.51
CA ILE A 104 -4.94 -9.03 -17.83
C ILE A 104 -3.44 -8.78 -18.04
N MET A 105 -2.75 -8.29 -17.01
CA MET A 105 -1.32 -8.03 -17.08
C MET A 105 -0.51 -9.32 -17.28
N TYR A 106 -0.88 -10.39 -16.57
CA TYR A 106 -0.29 -11.71 -16.75
C TYR A 106 -0.51 -12.24 -18.17
N ARG A 107 -1.74 -12.13 -18.71
CA ARG A 107 -2.05 -12.60 -20.06
C ARG A 107 -1.32 -11.80 -21.15
N LYS A 108 -1.10 -10.49 -20.94
CA LYS A 108 -0.54 -9.58 -21.95
C LYS A 108 0.99 -9.50 -21.91
N PHE A 109 1.59 -9.57 -20.73
CA PHE A 109 3.02 -9.34 -20.53
C PHE A 109 3.74 -10.49 -19.82
N TYR A 110 3.04 -11.56 -19.43
CA TYR A 110 3.58 -12.70 -18.67
C TYR A 110 4.33 -12.32 -17.38
N GLN A 111 3.98 -11.18 -16.79
CA GLN A 111 4.55 -10.70 -15.54
C GLN A 111 3.46 -10.46 -14.51
N LEU A 112 3.73 -10.87 -13.27
CA LEU A 112 2.91 -10.57 -12.10
C LEU A 112 3.43 -9.28 -11.46
N GLY A 113 2.56 -8.29 -11.34
CA GLY A 113 2.89 -6.99 -10.80
C GLY A 113 1.70 -6.05 -10.87
N ALA A 114 1.84 -4.87 -10.27
CA ALA A 114 0.86 -3.81 -10.33
C ALA A 114 1.52 -2.56 -10.90
N ILE A 115 0.77 -1.78 -11.67
CA ILE A 115 1.27 -0.50 -12.17
C ILE A 115 1.18 0.51 -11.03
N HIS A 116 2.31 1.15 -10.73
CA HIS A 116 2.39 2.15 -9.67
C HIS A 116 2.03 3.55 -10.19
N THR A 117 0.75 3.77 -10.46
CA THR A 117 0.21 5.07 -10.85
C THR A 117 0.27 6.08 -9.70
N ILE A 118 0.21 7.38 -10.02
CA ILE A 118 0.08 8.44 -9.00
C ILE A 118 -1.19 8.23 -8.18
N GLY A 119 -2.29 7.82 -8.80
CA GLY A 119 -3.54 7.48 -8.12
C GLY A 119 -3.34 6.41 -7.04
N ASN A 120 -2.56 5.35 -7.33
CA ASN A 120 -2.23 4.32 -6.36
C ASN A 120 -1.42 4.84 -5.17
N LYS A 121 -0.51 5.78 -5.40
CA LYS A 121 0.24 6.42 -4.30
C LYS A 121 -0.67 7.25 -3.40
N ILE A 122 -1.61 7.99 -3.99
CA ILE A 122 -2.59 8.78 -3.24
C ILE A 122 -3.50 7.87 -2.43
N VAL A 123 -4.07 6.82 -3.04
CA VAL A 123 -4.90 5.85 -2.35
C VAL A 123 -4.14 5.14 -1.23
N GLY A 124 -2.88 4.75 -1.47
CA GLY A 124 -2.02 4.16 -0.45
C GLY A 124 -1.80 5.10 0.74
N LEU A 125 -1.57 6.39 0.49
CA LEU A 125 -1.45 7.40 1.53
C LEU A 125 -2.77 7.58 2.32
N LEU A 126 -3.91 7.63 1.62
CA LEU A 126 -5.22 7.72 2.28
C LEU A 126 -5.49 6.51 3.17
N ILE A 127 -5.17 5.31 2.69
CA ILE A 127 -5.29 4.06 3.48
C ILE A 127 -4.38 4.10 4.70
N TYR A 128 -3.13 4.55 4.54
CA TYR A 128 -2.19 4.71 5.65
C TYR A 128 -2.70 5.70 6.71
N CYS A 129 -3.46 6.72 6.33
CA CYS A 129 -4.06 7.67 7.26
C CYS A 129 -5.29 7.13 8.02
N ILE A 130 -5.90 6.01 7.61
CA ILE A 130 -7.14 5.46 8.21
C ILE A 130 -7.04 5.32 9.74
N PRO A 131 -5.99 4.69 10.31
CA PRO A 131 -5.93 4.50 11.76
C PRO A 131 -5.84 5.82 12.54
N PHE A 132 -5.15 6.83 12.00
CA PHE A 132 -5.05 8.15 12.62
C PHE A 132 -6.40 8.87 12.64
N ILE A 133 -7.11 8.84 11.50
CA ILE A 133 -8.42 9.47 11.37
C ILE A 133 -9.44 8.77 12.27
N TYR A 134 -9.40 7.44 12.33
CA TYR A 134 -10.26 6.66 13.21
C TYR A 134 -10.06 7.03 14.69
N ILE A 135 -8.82 7.13 15.16
CA ILE A 135 -8.53 7.50 16.55
C ILE A 135 -9.04 8.92 16.87
N PHE A 136 -8.98 9.84 15.91
CA PHE A 136 -9.44 11.21 16.11
C PHE A 136 -10.97 11.36 16.03
N MET A 137 -11.62 10.69 15.08
CA MET A 137 -13.07 10.80 14.82
C MET A 137 -13.90 9.77 15.61
N GLY A 138 -13.28 8.69 16.09
CA GLY A 138 -13.95 7.59 16.80
C GLY A 138 -14.95 6.80 15.96
N SER A 139 -14.94 6.95 14.63
CA SER A 139 -15.91 6.32 13.72
C SER A 139 -15.32 6.12 12.33
N PHE A 140 -15.82 5.11 11.60
CA PHE A 140 -15.40 4.79 10.23
C PHE A 140 -16.16 5.56 9.13
N SER A 141 -16.99 6.56 9.47
CA SER A 141 -17.80 7.30 8.49
C SER A 141 -16.96 7.99 7.40
N PHE A 142 -15.70 8.33 7.68
CA PHE A 142 -14.80 8.92 6.70
C PHE A 142 -14.43 7.98 5.54
N LEU A 143 -14.59 6.66 5.69
CA LEU A 143 -14.32 5.69 4.64
C LEU A 143 -15.23 5.89 3.42
N TRP A 144 -16.42 6.46 3.60
CA TRP A 144 -17.31 6.84 2.49
C TRP A 144 -16.67 7.85 1.53
N PHE A 145 -15.78 8.72 2.00
CA PHE A 145 -15.05 9.66 1.16
C PHE A 145 -13.86 8.99 0.43
N ILE A 146 -13.31 7.91 0.99
CA ILE A 146 -12.17 7.18 0.41
C ILE A 146 -12.65 6.18 -0.65
N LEU A 147 -13.84 5.58 -0.44
CA LEU A 147 -14.44 4.54 -1.28
C LEU A 147 -14.46 4.84 -2.79
N PRO A 148 -14.86 6.04 -3.25
CA PRO A 148 -14.85 6.38 -4.68
C PRO A 148 -13.45 6.29 -5.29
N PHE A 149 -12.42 6.74 -4.57
CA PHE A 149 -11.03 6.66 -5.03
C PHE A 149 -10.55 5.21 -5.14
N LEU A 150 -11.02 4.32 -4.26
CA LEU A 150 -10.71 2.89 -4.32
C LEU A 150 -11.25 2.21 -5.58
N ILE A 151 -12.30 2.76 -6.21
CA ILE A 151 -12.88 2.23 -7.45
C ILE A 151 -12.26 2.90 -8.68
N ILE A 152 -12.10 4.23 -8.66
CA ILE A 152 -11.61 5.01 -9.80
C ILE A 152 -10.16 4.62 -10.15
N VAL A 153 -9.30 4.41 -9.16
CA VAL A 153 -7.87 4.13 -9.41
C VAL A 153 -7.65 2.77 -10.08
N PRO A 154 -8.22 1.65 -9.61
CA PRO A 154 -8.13 0.38 -10.33
C PRO A 154 -8.74 0.43 -11.73
N PHE A 155 -9.79 1.22 -11.92
CA PHE A 155 -10.36 1.43 -13.25
C PHE A 155 -9.40 2.18 -14.19
N GLU A 156 -8.72 3.23 -13.69
CA GLU A 156 -7.65 3.92 -14.42
C GLU A 156 -6.53 2.94 -14.81
N GLU A 157 -6.11 2.06 -13.89
CA GLU A 157 -5.13 1.01 -14.18
C GLU A 157 -5.60 0.07 -15.29
N THR A 158 -6.87 -0.35 -15.28
CA THR A 158 -7.42 -1.20 -16.35
C THR A 158 -7.26 -0.53 -17.70
N CYS A 159 -7.64 0.75 -17.81
CA CYS A 159 -7.49 1.53 -19.05
C CYS A 159 -6.02 1.63 -19.49
N ILE A 160 -5.12 1.88 -18.54
CA ILE A 160 -3.67 1.94 -18.78
C ILE A 160 -3.14 0.60 -19.33
N ILE A 161 -3.44 -0.52 -18.67
CA ILE A 161 -2.97 -1.86 -19.06
C ILE A 161 -3.44 -2.20 -20.47
N LEU A 162 -4.69 -1.87 -20.81
CA LEU A 162 -5.25 -2.13 -22.14
C LEU A 162 -4.55 -1.32 -23.23
N GLN A 163 -4.20 -0.06 -22.97
CA GLN A 163 -3.54 0.82 -23.94
C GLN A 163 -2.03 0.58 -24.10
N MET A 164 -1.36 0.00 -23.09
CA MET A 164 0.09 -0.18 -23.12
C MET A 164 0.55 -1.17 -24.20
N LYS A 165 1.52 -0.78 -25.03
CA LYS A 165 2.16 -1.67 -26.02
C LYS A 165 3.40 -2.40 -25.47
N LYS A 166 4.08 -1.80 -24.49
CA LYS A 166 5.20 -2.37 -23.75
C LYS A 166 4.94 -2.23 -22.24
N LEU A 167 5.46 -3.16 -21.46
CA LEU A 167 5.29 -3.14 -20.00
C LEU A 167 6.15 -2.04 -19.39
N ASP A 168 5.52 -1.15 -18.64
CA ASP A 168 6.14 -0.12 -17.81
C ASP A 168 5.41 -0.04 -16.47
N LEU A 169 6.03 -0.61 -15.43
CA LEU A 169 5.48 -0.64 -14.07
C LEU A 169 5.51 0.72 -13.37
N ASN A 170 6.29 1.68 -13.88
CA ASN A 170 6.46 3.02 -13.31
C ASN A 170 5.61 4.10 -14.00
N ARG A 171 4.68 3.70 -14.87
CA ARG A 171 3.81 4.64 -15.59
C ARG A 171 3.01 5.50 -14.61
N LYS A 172 3.16 6.82 -14.75
CA LYS A 172 2.64 7.81 -13.78
C LYS A 172 1.11 7.93 -13.79
N GLY A 173 0.45 7.67 -14.91
CA GLY A 173 -1.02 7.74 -15.05
C GLY A 173 -1.48 7.66 -16.49
N LEU A 174 -2.80 7.72 -16.71
CA LEU A 174 -3.43 7.58 -18.04
C LEU A 174 -2.91 8.64 -19.02
N PHE A 175 -2.81 9.89 -18.56
CA PHE A 175 -2.44 11.06 -19.37
C PHE A 175 -0.94 11.23 -19.60
N PHE A 176 -0.10 10.46 -18.88
CA PHE A 176 1.35 10.46 -19.08
C PHE A 176 1.77 9.41 -20.10
N ALA A 177 1.02 9.28 -21.20
CA ALA A 177 1.47 8.50 -22.33
C ALA A 177 2.75 9.17 -22.87
N GLU A 178 3.91 8.59 -22.54
CA GLU A 178 5.15 8.96 -23.21
C GLU A 178 4.90 8.84 -24.71
N HIS A 179 5.03 9.98 -25.40
CA HIS A 179 5.46 10.02 -26.77
C HIS A 179 6.81 9.29 -26.81
N SER A 180 6.79 7.96 -26.91
CA SER A 180 7.92 7.23 -27.45
C SER A 180 8.00 7.67 -28.90
N VAL A 181 8.81 8.69 -29.13
CA VAL A 181 9.34 9.06 -30.46
C VAL A 181 9.79 7.77 -31.13
N ASP A 182 9.30 7.58 -32.35
CA ASP A 182 9.59 6.45 -33.24
C ASP A 182 11.10 6.18 -33.39
#